data_AF-A0A917BIY7-F1
#
_entry.id   AF-A0A917BIY7-F1
#
_cell.length_a   1.000
_cell.length_b   1.000
_cell.length_c   1.000
_cell.angle_alpha   90.00
_cell.angle_beta   90.00
_cell.angle_gamma   90.00
#
_symmetry.space_group_name_H-M   'P 1'
#
loop_
_entity.id
_entity.type
_entity.pdbx_description
1 polymer ?
#
loop_
_entity_poly.entity_id
_entity_poly.type
_entity_poly.pdbx_seq_one_letter_code
_entity_poly.pdbx_strand_id
1 'polypeptide(L)'
;MRPTLIVIVSTSLLGLAGCASGSGGGDAGPLSSDEFAQTATSEGPLTVMGFGTADDEIAQTRLDRAKAALEGTEVKLVEGELDMQQFLSSVASGDVPGIINADRAQIGTLASRGAIMPLTGCLDQRGVDTSQFVESALGQVTFADEVYGIPEFNTVQLTMANSSLLEEAGLTIEDVNGSSWEDLSAANEKLAKSEGGKIKVIGYDSKLPEFLPLWVRANGGSMISEDGRTATHGQPRGDRGSRVGGVHLRRPGRLR
;
A
#
# COMPACT_ATOMS: atom_id res chain seq x y z
N MET A 1 51.13 13.68 -64.96
CA MET A 1 50.93 12.24 -64.66
C MET A 1 50.32 12.15 -63.28
N ARG A 2 49.07 11.69 -63.17
CA ARG A 2 48.26 11.68 -61.94
C ARG A 2 48.60 10.43 -61.11
N PRO A 3 48.73 10.53 -59.77
CA PRO A 3 49.00 9.38 -58.92
C PRO A 3 47.71 8.59 -58.67
N THR A 4 47.84 7.27 -58.76
CA THR A 4 46.81 6.24 -58.59
C THR A 4 46.41 6.12 -57.12
N LEU A 5 45.11 6.30 -56.81
CA LEU A 5 44.53 6.06 -55.49
C LEU A 5 44.25 4.57 -55.31
N ILE A 6 44.82 3.94 -54.28
CA ILE A 6 44.50 2.59 -53.82
C ILE A 6 43.35 2.72 -52.81
N VAL A 7 42.21 2.09 -53.11
CA VAL A 7 41.05 2.01 -52.22
C VAL A 7 41.19 0.74 -51.36
N ILE A 8 41.41 0.93 -50.06
CA ILE A 8 41.38 -0.14 -49.05
C ILE A 8 39.93 -0.30 -48.59
N VAL A 9 39.32 -1.44 -48.92
CA VAL A 9 38.00 -1.83 -48.40
C VAL A 9 38.19 -2.36 -46.98
N SER A 10 37.83 -1.56 -45.98
CA SER A 10 37.75 -2.00 -44.59
C SER A 10 36.40 -2.71 -44.36
N THR A 11 36.45 -4.01 -44.15
CA THR A 11 35.30 -4.83 -43.78
C THR A 11 35.01 -4.62 -42.29
N SER A 12 34.08 -3.71 -41.97
CA SER A 12 33.56 -3.53 -40.61
C SER A 12 32.68 -4.72 -40.23
N LEU A 13 33.19 -5.60 -39.36
CA LEU A 13 32.37 -6.56 -38.62
C LEU A 13 31.36 -5.77 -37.76
N LEU A 14 30.08 -5.86 -38.08
CA LEU A 14 29.00 -5.49 -37.16
C LEU A 14 29.03 -6.45 -35.98
N GLY A 15 29.54 -6.00 -34.84
CA GLY A 15 29.30 -6.66 -33.57
C GLY A 15 27.82 -6.56 -33.22
N LEU A 16 27.16 -7.70 -33.02
CA LEU A 16 25.89 -7.74 -32.31
C LEU A 16 26.15 -7.31 -30.86
N ALA A 17 25.96 -6.02 -30.59
CA ALA A 17 25.70 -5.56 -29.23
C ALA A 17 24.29 -6.04 -28.88
N GLY A 18 24.20 -7.19 -28.20
CA GLY A 18 23.00 -7.58 -27.49
C GLY A 18 22.79 -6.58 -26.36
N CYS A 19 21.82 -5.70 -26.50
CA CYS A 19 21.29 -4.93 -25.39
C CYS A 19 20.56 -5.91 -24.46
N ALA A 20 21.28 -6.41 -23.46
CA ALA A 20 20.67 -6.66 -22.18
C ALA A 20 20.25 -5.29 -21.64
N SER A 21 18.97 -4.94 -21.77
CA SER A 21 18.39 -3.78 -21.09
C SER A 21 18.26 -4.12 -19.60
N GLY A 22 19.40 -4.17 -18.91
CA GLY A 22 19.49 -3.96 -17.47
C GLY A 22 19.69 -2.46 -17.25
N SER A 23 18.73 -1.85 -16.56
CA SER A 23 18.76 -0.51 -15.95
C SER A 23 20.04 0.31 -16.20
N GLY A 24 20.06 1.06 -17.29
CA GLY A 24 21.16 1.97 -17.63
C GLY A 24 20.61 3.24 -18.25
N GLY A 25 20.70 4.35 -17.50
CA GLY A 25 20.17 5.68 -17.79
C GLY A 25 20.04 6.05 -19.26
N GLY A 26 18.81 6.01 -19.74
CA GLY A 26 18.33 6.59 -20.99
C GLY A 26 16.82 6.75 -20.84
N ASP A 27 16.28 7.89 -21.27
CA ASP A 27 14.88 8.33 -21.15
C ASP A 27 13.89 7.15 -21.10
N ALA A 28 13.57 6.71 -19.88
CA ALA A 28 12.80 5.51 -19.66
C ALA A 28 11.33 5.88 -19.87
N GLY A 29 10.81 5.53 -21.05
CA GLY A 29 9.38 5.36 -21.22
C GLY A 29 8.82 4.40 -20.16
N PRO A 30 7.50 4.37 -19.97
CA PRO A 30 6.87 3.50 -18.97
C PRO A 30 7.39 2.06 -19.10
N LEU A 31 7.85 1.47 -18.00
CA LEU A 31 8.24 0.07 -17.94
C LEU A 31 7.02 -0.78 -18.31
N SER A 32 7.03 -1.32 -19.53
CA SER A 32 5.92 -2.08 -20.08
C SER A 32 5.95 -3.53 -19.60
N SER A 33 4.77 -4.16 -19.51
CA SER A 33 4.55 -5.53 -19.09
C SER A 33 5.23 -6.60 -19.98
N ASP A 34 5.70 -6.22 -21.17
CA ASP A 34 6.23 -7.13 -22.19
C ASP A 34 7.73 -7.47 -22.03
N GLU A 35 8.46 -6.85 -21.09
CA GLU A 35 9.92 -6.98 -20.97
C GLU A 35 10.41 -7.92 -19.85
N PHE A 36 9.65 -8.97 -19.47
CA PHE A 36 10.16 -9.98 -18.53
C PHE A 36 10.93 -11.09 -19.26
N ALA A 37 12.27 -10.98 -19.23
CA ALA A 37 13.17 -11.98 -19.79
C ALA A 37 13.24 -13.23 -18.88
N GLN A 38 12.77 -14.37 -19.40
CA GLN A 38 12.69 -15.65 -18.67
C GLN A 38 14.04 -16.21 -18.19
N THR A 39 15.16 -15.72 -18.75
CA THR A 39 16.51 -16.23 -18.50
C THR A 39 17.44 -15.18 -17.90
N ALA A 40 16.90 -14.06 -17.38
CA ALA A 40 17.72 -13.08 -16.69
C ALA A 40 18.28 -13.70 -15.40
N THR A 41 19.60 -13.81 -15.33
CA THR A 41 20.33 -14.19 -14.12
C THR A 41 20.70 -12.94 -13.35
N SER A 42 20.37 -12.87 -12.06
CA SER A 42 20.75 -11.76 -11.19
C SER A 42 22.27 -11.67 -11.07
N GLU A 43 22.86 -10.55 -11.51
CA GLU A 43 24.26 -10.24 -11.25
C GLU A 43 24.34 -9.40 -9.96
N GLY A 44 24.72 -10.04 -8.85
CA GLY A 44 24.92 -9.39 -7.55
C GLY A 44 23.84 -9.68 -6.52
N PRO A 45 23.98 -9.10 -5.30
CA PRO A 45 23.07 -9.36 -4.20
C PRO A 45 21.68 -8.78 -4.46
N LEU A 46 20.65 -9.53 -4.08
CA LEU A 46 19.28 -9.05 -4.02
C LEU A 46 19.11 -8.16 -2.78
N THR A 47 19.09 -6.85 -3.00
CA THR A 47 18.84 -5.87 -1.94
C THR A 47 17.34 -5.70 -1.71
N VAL A 48 16.91 -5.83 -0.47
CA VAL A 48 15.52 -5.63 -0.02
C VAL A 48 15.48 -4.48 0.97
N MET A 49 14.65 -3.47 0.74
CA MET A 49 14.42 -2.38 1.71
C MET A 49 13.07 -2.50 2.38
N GLY A 50 12.99 -2.11 3.65
CA GLY A 50 11.73 -2.03 4.39
C GLY A 50 11.26 -3.36 4.99
N PHE A 51 12.11 -4.39 4.98
CA PHE A 51 11.82 -5.68 5.60
C PHE A 51 12.65 -5.84 6.87
N GLY A 52 12.02 -5.62 8.02
CA GLY A 52 12.66 -5.76 9.33
C GLY A 52 12.53 -7.17 9.89
N THR A 53 13.63 -7.71 10.43
CA THR A 53 13.62 -9.00 11.16
C THR A 53 14.08 -8.88 12.62
N ALA A 54 14.58 -7.72 13.04
CA ALA A 54 15.24 -7.52 14.33
C ALA A 54 14.43 -8.00 15.56
N ASP A 55 13.11 -7.88 15.54
CA ASP A 55 12.21 -8.27 16.64
C ASP A 55 11.01 -9.12 16.17
N ASP A 56 11.09 -9.73 14.98
CA ASP A 56 10.01 -10.53 14.38
C ASP A 56 10.52 -11.92 13.94
N GLU A 57 10.28 -12.92 14.78
CA GLU A 57 10.64 -14.33 14.52
C GLU A 57 9.94 -14.91 13.27
N ILE A 58 8.74 -14.41 12.95
CA ILE A 58 7.98 -14.83 11.77
C ILE A 58 8.60 -14.22 10.51
N ALA A 59 8.99 -12.94 10.54
CA ALA A 59 9.72 -12.30 9.46
C ALA A 59 11.07 -13.01 9.20
N GLN A 60 11.80 -13.37 10.25
CA GLN A 60 13.05 -14.12 10.13
C GLN A 60 12.82 -15.50 9.47
N THR A 61 11.81 -16.24 9.91
CA THR A 61 11.45 -17.55 9.33
C THR A 61 11.12 -17.45 7.84
N ARG A 62 10.42 -16.38 7.44
CA ARG A 62 10.06 -16.13 6.04
C ARG A 62 11.27 -15.75 5.20
N LEU A 63 12.19 -14.95 5.74
CA LEU A 63 13.46 -14.65 5.09
C LEU A 63 14.28 -15.92 4.86
N ASP A 64 14.38 -16.79 5.87
CA ASP A 64 15.16 -18.03 5.77
C ASP A 64 14.56 -18.97 4.71
N ARG A 65 13.24 -19.08 4.67
CA ARG A 65 12.54 -19.83 3.61
C ARG A 65 12.79 -19.24 2.22
N ALA A 66 12.79 -17.92 2.10
CA ALA A 66 13.08 -17.24 0.84
C ALA A 66 14.54 -17.48 0.40
N LYS A 67 15.51 -17.33 1.31
CA LYS A 67 16.94 -17.61 1.05
C LYS A 67 17.17 -19.04 0.60
N ALA A 68 16.49 -20.00 1.21
CA ALA A 68 16.56 -21.41 0.81
C ALA A 68 15.98 -21.65 -0.60
N ALA A 69 14.95 -20.89 -1.00
CA ALA A 69 14.37 -20.99 -2.35
C ALA A 69 15.20 -20.27 -3.43
N LEU A 70 16.01 -19.28 -3.02
CA LEU A 70 16.85 -18.45 -3.90
C LEU A 70 18.29 -18.96 -3.99
N GLU A 71 18.50 -20.28 -3.93
CA GLU A 71 19.84 -20.91 -3.88
C GLU A 71 20.86 -20.19 -4.78
N GLY A 72 21.94 -19.66 -4.17
CA GLY A 72 23.02 -18.96 -4.87
C GLY A 72 22.88 -17.45 -4.99
N THR A 73 21.78 -16.83 -4.55
CA THR A 73 21.63 -15.37 -4.48
C THR A 73 21.90 -14.86 -3.06
N GLU A 74 22.84 -13.93 -2.93
CA GLU A 74 23.06 -13.20 -1.67
C GLU A 74 21.89 -12.23 -1.43
N VAL A 75 21.20 -12.33 -0.30
CA VAL A 75 20.11 -11.40 0.06
C VAL A 75 20.61 -10.41 1.12
N LYS A 76 20.50 -9.10 0.82
CA LYS A 76 20.88 -8.00 1.73
C LYS A 76 19.64 -7.22 2.15
N LEU A 77 19.45 -7.07 3.45
CA LEU A 77 18.34 -6.30 4.01
C LEU A 77 18.80 -4.90 4.43
N VAL A 78 17.99 -3.91 4.08
CA VAL A 78 17.93 -2.64 4.79
C VAL A 78 16.80 -2.78 5.80
N GLU A 79 17.19 -3.11 7.03
CA GLU A 79 16.30 -3.41 8.17
C GLU A 79 15.35 -2.27 8.52
N GLY A 80 14.18 -2.63 9.07
CA GLY A 80 13.16 -1.71 9.54
C GLY A 80 12.09 -1.41 8.48
N GLU A 81 11.25 -0.42 8.76
CA GLU A 81 10.23 0.08 7.84
C GLU A 81 10.85 0.80 6.63
N LEU A 82 10.13 0.84 5.51
CA LEU A 82 10.60 1.51 4.31
C LEU A 82 10.73 3.03 4.51
N ASP A 83 11.97 3.51 4.52
CA ASP A 83 12.25 4.95 4.42
C ASP A 83 12.05 5.41 2.97
N MET A 84 10.94 6.11 2.74
CA MET A 84 10.59 6.62 1.42
C MET A 84 11.59 7.65 0.88
N GLN A 85 12.26 8.43 1.73
CA GLN A 85 13.26 9.40 1.28
C GLN A 85 14.52 8.69 0.82
N GLN A 86 14.96 7.68 1.57
CA GLN A 86 16.08 6.84 1.18
C GLN A 86 15.79 6.10 -0.13
N PHE A 87 14.62 5.47 -0.23
CA PHE A 87 14.21 4.75 -1.43
C PHE A 87 14.18 5.67 -2.66
N LEU A 88 13.48 6.80 -2.59
CA LEU A 88 13.40 7.73 -3.73
C LEU A 88 14.76 8.32 -4.10
N SER A 89 15.66 8.52 -3.14
CA SER A 89 17.03 8.95 -3.41
C SER A 89 17.83 7.88 -4.15
N SER A 90 17.66 6.60 -3.78
CA SER A 90 18.28 5.46 -4.48
C SER A 90 17.76 5.29 -5.91
N VAL A 91 16.46 5.53 -6.13
CA VAL A 91 15.86 5.57 -7.47
C VAL A 91 16.50 6.67 -8.32
N ALA A 92 16.70 7.86 -7.74
CA ALA A 92 17.30 8.98 -8.45
C ALA A 92 18.81 8.81 -8.73
N SER A 93 19.54 8.10 -7.87
CA SER A 93 20.98 7.82 -8.08
C SER A 93 21.24 6.65 -9.02
N GLY A 94 20.22 5.83 -9.31
CA GLY A 94 20.34 4.62 -10.10
C GLY A 94 20.73 3.38 -9.29
N ASP A 95 20.93 3.50 -7.98
CA ASP A 95 21.25 2.40 -7.05
C ASP A 95 19.96 1.77 -6.48
N VAL A 96 19.03 1.42 -7.37
CA VAL A 96 17.67 0.98 -7.00
C VAL A 96 17.72 -0.39 -6.30
N PRO A 97 17.01 -0.59 -5.18
CA PRO A 97 16.91 -1.92 -4.57
C PRO A 97 16.16 -2.88 -5.49
N GLY A 98 16.44 -4.18 -5.34
CA GLY A 98 15.70 -5.19 -6.10
C GLY A 98 14.27 -5.37 -5.62
N ILE A 99 14.03 -5.24 -4.30
CA ILE A 99 12.68 -5.36 -3.70
C ILE A 99 12.50 -4.26 -2.65
N ILE A 100 11.28 -3.75 -2.54
CA ILE A 100 10.83 -2.98 -1.38
C ILE A 100 9.66 -3.70 -0.72
N ASN A 101 9.62 -3.71 0.61
CA ASN A 101 8.42 -4.00 1.37
C ASN A 101 7.79 -2.64 1.73
N ALA A 102 6.64 -2.32 1.12
CA ALA A 102 6.02 -1.01 1.21
C ALA A 102 4.61 -1.13 1.80
N ASP A 103 4.18 -0.09 2.53
CA ASP A 103 2.77 -0.02 2.94
C ASP A 103 1.90 0.19 1.70
N ARG A 104 0.76 -0.51 1.64
CA ARG A 104 -0.21 -0.43 0.54
C ARG A 104 -0.63 1.01 0.18
N ALA A 105 -0.66 1.93 1.16
CA ALA A 105 -0.98 3.35 0.95
C ALA A 105 0.07 4.08 0.11
N GLN A 106 1.30 3.55 0.02
CA GLN A 106 2.39 4.13 -0.76
C GLN A 106 2.38 3.66 -2.22
N ILE A 107 1.80 2.48 -2.51
CA ILE A 107 1.89 1.81 -3.82
C ILE A 107 1.38 2.69 -4.96
N GLY A 108 0.18 3.26 -4.85
CA GLY A 108 -0.36 4.14 -5.90
C GLY A 108 0.50 5.39 -6.16
N THR A 109 1.11 5.95 -5.12
CA THR A 109 2.03 7.09 -5.27
C THR A 109 3.33 6.69 -5.97
N LEU A 110 3.87 5.52 -5.65
CA LEU A 110 5.07 5.00 -6.29
C LEU A 110 4.82 4.64 -7.76
N ALA A 111 3.71 3.95 -8.04
CA ALA A 111 3.29 3.54 -9.39
C ALA A 111 3.07 4.76 -10.30
N SER A 112 2.31 5.76 -9.84
CA SER A 112 2.04 6.99 -10.60
C SER A 112 3.30 7.81 -10.92
N ARG A 113 4.37 7.65 -10.14
CA ARG A 113 5.67 8.30 -10.34
C ARG A 113 6.64 7.45 -11.16
N GLY A 114 6.26 6.24 -11.54
CA GLY A 114 7.16 5.29 -12.21
C GLY A 114 8.34 4.82 -11.33
N ALA A 115 8.23 4.96 -10.00
CA ALA A 115 9.28 4.58 -9.07
C ALA A 115 9.32 3.05 -8.80
N ILE A 116 8.27 2.34 -9.19
CA ILE A 116 8.15 0.88 -9.16
C ILE A 116 7.54 0.41 -10.49
N MET A 117 7.88 -0.81 -10.90
CA MET A 117 7.39 -1.41 -12.13
C MET A 117 6.12 -2.24 -11.91
N PRO A 118 5.23 -2.34 -12.91
CA PRO A 118 4.10 -3.28 -12.84
C PRO A 118 4.60 -4.72 -12.85
N LEU A 119 3.89 -5.59 -12.14
CA LEU A 119 4.19 -7.01 -11.97
C LEU A 119 3.24 -7.92 -12.76
N THR A 120 2.13 -7.40 -13.31
CA THR A 120 1.10 -8.21 -14.00
C THR A 120 1.68 -9.16 -15.03
N GLY A 121 2.51 -8.64 -15.96
CA GLY A 121 3.15 -9.48 -16.98
C GLY A 121 4.06 -10.57 -16.42
N CYS A 122 4.77 -10.28 -15.31
CA CYS A 122 5.57 -11.29 -14.60
C CYS A 122 4.68 -12.35 -13.95
N LEU A 123 3.60 -11.95 -13.29
CA LEU A 123 2.66 -12.86 -12.64
C LEU A 123 2.01 -13.81 -13.64
N ASP A 124 1.54 -13.27 -14.77
CA ASP A 124 0.94 -14.05 -15.86
C ASP A 124 1.95 -15.04 -16.46
N GLN A 125 3.16 -14.56 -16.78
CA GLN A 125 4.21 -15.39 -17.36
C GLN A 125 4.65 -16.52 -16.41
N ARG A 126 4.66 -16.26 -15.10
CA ARG A 126 5.03 -17.24 -14.08
C ARG A 126 3.85 -18.12 -13.63
N GLY A 127 2.65 -17.87 -14.16
CA GLY A 127 1.44 -18.62 -13.80
C GLY A 127 1.03 -18.45 -12.34
N VAL A 128 1.27 -17.27 -11.77
CA VAL A 128 0.85 -16.96 -10.39
C VAL A 128 -0.65 -16.71 -10.40
N ASP A 129 -1.39 -17.59 -9.73
CA ASP A 129 -2.84 -17.47 -9.59
C ASP A 129 -3.20 -16.34 -8.61
N THR A 130 -3.47 -15.14 -9.15
CA THR A 130 -3.84 -13.98 -8.35
C THR A 130 -5.22 -14.09 -7.70
N SER A 131 -6.06 -15.05 -8.13
CA SER A 131 -7.37 -15.29 -7.51
C SER A 131 -7.27 -15.89 -6.10
N GLN A 132 -6.08 -16.35 -5.70
CA GLN A 132 -5.80 -16.82 -4.35
C GLN A 132 -5.71 -15.68 -3.32
N PHE A 133 -5.50 -14.43 -3.77
CA PHE A 133 -5.46 -13.28 -2.90
C PHE A 133 -6.87 -12.77 -2.59
N VAL A 134 -7.03 -12.18 -1.40
CA VAL A 134 -8.25 -11.44 -1.06
C VAL A 134 -8.40 -10.28 -2.04
N GLU A 135 -9.54 -10.19 -2.72
CA GLU A 135 -9.83 -9.19 -3.76
C GLU A 135 -9.51 -7.76 -3.29
N SER A 136 -9.92 -7.40 -2.07
CA SER A 136 -9.65 -6.07 -1.52
C SER A 136 -8.18 -5.78 -1.27
N ALA A 137 -7.39 -6.81 -0.95
CA ALA A 137 -5.95 -6.66 -0.73
C ALA A 137 -5.21 -6.52 -2.07
N LEU A 138 -5.59 -7.32 -3.07
CA LEU A 138 -5.06 -7.19 -4.43
C LEU A 138 -5.42 -5.83 -5.04
N GLY A 139 -6.65 -5.36 -4.83
CA GLY A 139 -7.09 -4.03 -5.26
C GLY A 139 -6.28 -2.88 -4.65
N GLN A 140 -5.75 -3.05 -3.43
CA GLN A 140 -4.93 -2.02 -2.76
C GLN A 140 -3.50 -1.91 -3.30
N VAL A 141 -3.05 -2.90 -4.08
CA VAL A 141 -1.74 -2.88 -4.75
C VAL A 141 -1.88 -2.78 -6.27
N THR A 142 -3.11 -2.54 -6.77
CA THR A 142 -3.42 -2.35 -8.18
C THR A 142 -3.58 -0.87 -8.50
N PHE A 143 -2.99 -0.41 -9.60
CA PHE A 143 -3.09 0.97 -10.05
C PHE A 143 -3.22 0.99 -11.57
N ALA A 144 -4.20 1.74 -12.10
CA ALA A 144 -4.48 1.80 -13.54
C ALA A 144 -4.55 0.41 -14.21
N ASP A 145 -5.30 -0.51 -13.58
CA ASP A 145 -5.52 -1.89 -14.00
C ASP A 145 -4.28 -2.82 -14.02
N GLU A 146 -3.16 -2.35 -13.45
CA GLU A 146 -1.92 -3.12 -13.33
C GLU A 146 -1.59 -3.41 -11.86
N VAL A 147 -1.12 -4.63 -11.58
CA VAL A 147 -0.69 -5.06 -10.23
C VAL A 147 0.74 -4.61 -9.99
N TYR A 148 0.99 -3.83 -8.94
CA TYR A 148 2.32 -3.28 -8.61
C TYR A 148 2.97 -3.90 -7.37
N GLY A 149 2.28 -4.81 -6.69
CA GLY A 149 2.78 -5.46 -5.49
C GLY A 149 2.08 -6.79 -5.23
N ILE A 150 2.65 -7.58 -4.33
CA ILE A 150 2.06 -8.84 -3.87
C ILE A 150 1.58 -8.64 -2.44
N PRO A 151 0.26 -8.74 -2.16
CA PRO A 151 -0.24 -8.61 -0.81
C PRO A 151 0.30 -9.73 0.08
N GLU A 152 0.99 -9.33 1.14
CA GLU A 152 1.56 -10.26 2.12
C GLU A 152 0.59 -10.52 3.27
N PHE A 153 0.00 -9.44 3.79
CA PHE A 153 -0.99 -9.47 4.85
C PHE A 153 -2.22 -8.67 4.44
N ASN A 154 -3.36 -9.07 5.00
CA ASN A 154 -4.59 -8.30 4.92
C ASN A 154 -5.12 -8.09 6.33
N THR A 155 -5.35 -6.83 6.69
CA THR A 155 -5.90 -6.45 8.00
C THR A 155 -7.26 -5.80 7.79
N VAL A 156 -8.26 -6.30 8.51
CA VAL A 156 -9.61 -5.73 8.52
C VAL A 156 -9.87 -5.04 9.85
N GLN A 157 -10.59 -3.93 9.82
CA GLN A 157 -11.02 -3.24 11.04
C GLN A 157 -12.28 -3.91 11.57
N LEU A 158 -12.26 -4.25 12.87
CA LEU A 158 -13.36 -4.91 13.55
C LEU A 158 -13.79 -4.10 14.77
N THR A 159 -15.10 -4.08 15.03
CA THR A 159 -15.60 -3.64 16.32
C THR A 159 -15.36 -4.73 17.34
N MET A 160 -14.59 -4.40 18.39
CA MET A 160 -14.35 -5.28 19.52
C MET A 160 -15.10 -4.74 20.74
N ALA A 161 -15.75 -5.61 21.50
CA ALA A 161 -16.49 -5.24 22.70
C ALA A 161 -16.09 -6.11 23.89
N ASN A 162 -16.10 -5.52 25.08
CA ASN A 162 -15.92 -6.26 26.33
C ASN A 162 -17.26 -6.89 26.73
N SER A 163 -17.36 -8.21 26.67
CA SER A 163 -18.60 -8.95 26.92
C SER A 163 -19.17 -8.69 28.31
N SER A 164 -18.33 -8.64 29.35
CA SER A 164 -18.78 -8.38 30.72
C SER A 164 -19.38 -6.98 30.88
N LEU A 165 -18.81 -5.95 30.24
CA LEU A 165 -19.38 -4.60 30.27
C LEU A 165 -20.71 -4.52 29.51
N LEU A 166 -20.86 -5.26 28.43
CA LEU A 166 -22.14 -5.37 27.72
C LEU A 166 -23.19 -6.04 28.59
N GLU A 167 -22.88 -7.19 29.19
CA GLU A 167 -23.79 -7.92 30.08
C GLU A 167 -24.24 -7.08 31.28
N GLU A 168 -23.31 -6.40 31.96
CA GLU A 168 -23.61 -5.48 33.07
C GLU A 168 -24.58 -4.35 32.66
N ALA A 169 -24.50 -3.89 31.42
CA ALA A 169 -25.34 -2.84 30.87
C ALA A 169 -26.65 -3.36 30.24
N GLY A 170 -26.87 -4.69 30.24
CA GLY A 170 -28.01 -5.32 29.57
C GLY A 170 -27.97 -5.17 28.04
N LEU A 171 -26.77 -5.20 27.46
CA LEU A 171 -26.49 -5.05 26.03
C LEU A 171 -25.87 -6.32 25.46
N THR A 172 -25.85 -6.40 24.14
CA THR A 172 -25.24 -7.45 23.33
C THR A 172 -24.33 -6.84 22.27
N ILE A 173 -23.61 -7.68 21.52
CA ILE A 173 -22.78 -7.21 20.40
C ILE A 173 -23.62 -6.54 19.31
N GLU A 174 -24.88 -6.94 19.14
CA GLU A 174 -25.79 -6.38 18.13
C GLU A 174 -26.08 -4.89 18.39
N ASP A 175 -26.10 -4.47 19.65
CA ASP A 175 -26.33 -3.08 20.04
C ASP A 175 -25.12 -2.17 19.73
N VAL A 176 -23.94 -2.76 19.47
CA VAL A 176 -22.69 -2.02 19.26
C VAL A 176 -21.97 -2.35 17.94
N ASN A 177 -22.54 -3.20 17.09
CA ASN A 177 -21.90 -3.68 15.85
C ASN A 177 -21.79 -2.60 14.75
N GLY A 178 -22.36 -1.41 14.96
CA GLY A 178 -22.31 -0.29 14.02
C GLY A 178 -23.34 -0.36 12.89
N SER A 179 -24.30 -1.29 12.93
CA SER A 179 -25.41 -1.36 11.96
C SER A 179 -26.44 -0.24 12.14
N SER A 180 -26.53 0.33 13.35
CA SER A 180 -27.43 1.42 13.71
C SER A 180 -26.68 2.45 14.56
N TRP A 181 -26.61 3.69 14.07
CA TRP A 181 -25.95 4.78 14.78
C TRP A 181 -26.72 5.22 16.03
N GLU A 182 -28.04 5.04 16.02
CA GLU A 182 -28.89 5.34 17.17
C GLU A 182 -28.61 4.34 18.30
N ASP A 183 -28.63 3.05 17.99
CA ASP A 183 -28.37 1.99 18.97
C ASP A 183 -26.94 2.10 19.52
N LEU A 184 -25.97 2.35 18.64
CA LEU A 184 -24.57 2.54 19.05
C LEU A 184 -24.41 3.74 20.00
N SER A 185 -25.12 4.83 19.73
CA SER A 185 -25.10 6.03 20.60
C SER A 185 -25.74 5.74 21.96
N ALA A 186 -26.88 5.05 21.98
CA ALA A 186 -27.54 4.64 23.21
C ALA A 186 -26.70 3.64 24.03
N ALA A 187 -26.05 2.70 23.36
CA ALA A 187 -25.12 1.75 23.98
C ALA A 187 -23.91 2.47 24.58
N ASN A 188 -23.33 3.44 23.86
CA ASN A 188 -22.23 4.26 24.38
C ASN A 188 -22.62 5.01 25.67
N GLU A 189 -23.83 5.57 25.74
CA GLU A 189 -24.32 6.23 26.96
C GLU A 189 -24.47 5.27 28.14
N LYS A 190 -24.97 4.05 27.90
CA LYS A 190 -25.10 3.01 28.93
C LYS A 190 -23.76 2.47 29.43
N LEU A 191 -22.78 2.37 28.52
CA LEU A 191 -21.45 1.82 28.83
C LEU A 191 -20.52 2.85 29.46
N ALA A 192 -20.67 4.13 29.14
CA ALA A 192 -19.81 5.18 29.66
C ALA A 192 -19.97 5.33 31.18
N LYS A 193 -18.87 5.15 31.92
CA LYS A 193 -18.84 5.29 33.39
C LYS A 193 -17.89 6.43 33.77
N SER A 194 -18.34 7.32 34.65
CA SER A 194 -17.52 8.40 35.23
C SER A 194 -17.67 8.44 36.74
N GLU A 195 -16.57 8.63 37.45
CA GLU A 195 -16.53 8.68 38.91
C GLU A 195 -15.59 9.80 39.36
N GLY A 196 -16.06 10.68 40.26
CA GLY A 196 -15.25 11.81 40.75
C GLY A 196 -14.77 12.75 39.65
N GLY A 197 -15.55 12.92 38.58
CA GLY A 197 -15.19 13.75 37.42
C GLY A 197 -14.16 13.11 36.47
N LYS A 198 -13.80 11.84 36.67
CA LYS A 198 -12.88 11.10 35.79
C LYS A 198 -13.61 10.00 35.04
N ILE A 199 -13.33 9.86 33.75
CA ILE A 199 -13.81 8.74 32.93
C ILE A 199 -13.15 7.45 33.43
N LYS A 200 -13.97 6.43 33.69
CA LYS A 200 -13.55 5.08 34.09
C LYS A 200 -13.72 4.07 32.96
N VAL A 201 -14.77 4.25 32.16
CA VAL A 201 -15.05 3.43 30.97
C VAL A 201 -15.41 4.36 29.83
N ILE A 202 -14.72 4.20 28.70
CA ILE A 202 -15.14 4.78 27.42
C ILE A 202 -16.19 3.82 26.86
N GLY A 203 -17.41 4.32 26.60
CA GLY A 203 -18.49 3.47 26.12
C GLY A 203 -18.24 2.94 24.71
N TYR A 204 -17.79 3.81 23.82
CA TYR A 204 -17.39 3.48 22.46
C TYR A 204 -16.23 4.37 22.01
N ASP A 205 -15.13 3.76 21.55
CA ASP A 205 -13.99 4.47 20.98
C ASP A 205 -14.09 4.50 19.45
N SER A 206 -14.40 5.68 18.92
CA SER A 206 -14.49 5.91 17.47
C SER A 206 -13.17 5.86 16.71
N LYS A 207 -12.02 5.84 17.43
CA LYS A 207 -10.67 5.94 16.86
C LYS A 207 -10.47 7.15 15.94
N LEU A 208 -11.22 8.23 16.16
CA LEU A 208 -11.01 9.48 15.44
C LEU A 208 -9.74 10.19 15.94
N PRO A 209 -8.97 10.86 15.05
CA PRO A 209 -9.24 11.05 13.62
C PRO A 209 -8.78 9.90 12.71
N GLU A 210 -8.07 8.91 13.22
CA GLU A 210 -7.45 7.82 12.45
C GLU A 210 -8.44 7.12 11.52
N PHE A 211 -9.63 6.77 12.02
CA PHE A 211 -10.64 6.07 11.23
C PHE A 211 -11.66 6.99 10.55
N LEU A 212 -11.39 8.29 10.44
CA LEU A 212 -12.29 9.23 9.77
C LEU A 212 -12.73 8.75 8.37
N PRO A 213 -11.84 8.24 7.48
CA PRO A 213 -12.27 7.74 6.18
C PRO A 213 -13.28 6.59 6.27
N LEU A 214 -13.16 5.73 7.28
CA LEU A 214 -14.07 4.61 7.53
C LEU A 214 -15.47 5.15 7.91
N TRP A 215 -15.53 6.13 8.82
CA TRP A 215 -16.77 6.78 9.22
C TRP A 215 -17.49 7.46 8.07
N VAL A 216 -16.73 8.15 7.21
CA VAL A 216 -17.27 8.83 6.03
C VAL A 216 -17.88 7.82 5.08
N ARG A 217 -17.17 6.71 4.81
CA ARG A 217 -17.67 5.67 3.93
C ARG A 217 -18.88 4.93 4.51
N ALA A 218 -18.89 4.65 5.81
CA ALA A 218 -20.03 4.04 6.50
C ALA A 218 -21.29 4.90 6.44
N ASN A 219 -21.14 6.23 6.28
CA ASN A 219 -22.24 7.17 6.08
C ASN A 219 -22.52 7.50 4.60
N GLY A 220 -22.02 6.69 3.66
CA GLY A 220 -22.25 6.86 2.23
C GLY A 220 -21.47 8.01 1.58
N GLY A 221 -20.47 8.55 2.27
CA GLY A 221 -19.58 9.58 1.76
C GLY A 221 -18.32 8.99 1.10
N SER A 222 -17.57 9.87 0.44
CA SER A 222 -16.19 9.63 0.02
C SER A 222 -15.32 10.80 0.47
N MET A 223 -14.03 10.55 0.67
CA MET A 223 -13.05 11.58 1.01
C MET A 223 -12.28 12.11 -0.21
N ILE A 224 -12.27 11.34 -1.28
CA ILE A 224 -11.61 11.68 -2.54
C ILE A 224 -12.56 11.31 -3.69
N SER A 225 -12.52 12.06 -4.80
CA SER A 225 -13.19 11.71 -6.04
C SER A 225 -12.71 10.37 -6.59
N GLU A 226 -13.51 9.76 -7.47
CA GLU A 226 -13.19 8.47 -8.10
C GLU A 226 -11.89 8.51 -8.90
N ASP A 227 -11.57 9.64 -9.52
CA ASP A 227 -10.31 9.85 -10.23
C ASP A 227 -9.10 10.14 -9.32
N GLY A 228 -9.29 10.18 -8.00
CA GLY A 228 -8.24 10.43 -7.02
C GLY A 228 -7.75 11.89 -6.94
N ARG A 229 -8.31 12.81 -7.73
CA ARG A 229 -7.73 14.17 -7.93
C ARG A 229 -8.34 15.27 -7.07
N THR A 230 -9.52 15.04 -6.50
CA THR A 230 -10.27 16.07 -5.76
C THR A 230 -10.62 15.59 -4.36
N ALA A 231 -10.22 16.36 -3.34
CA ALA A 231 -10.71 16.14 -1.98
C ALA A 231 -12.20 16.52 -1.91
N THR A 232 -13.05 15.60 -1.49
CA THR A 232 -14.51 15.78 -1.46
C THR A 232 -15.02 16.22 -0.08
N HIS A 233 -14.13 16.42 0.89
CA HIS A 233 -14.49 16.87 2.23
C HIS A 233 -14.79 18.37 2.29
N GLY A 234 -16.01 18.71 2.71
CA GLY A 234 -16.42 20.09 3.02
C GLY A 234 -17.22 20.83 1.95
N GLN A 235 -17.57 20.21 0.83
CA GLN A 235 -18.46 20.86 -0.14
C GLN A 235 -19.93 20.69 0.28
N PRO A 236 -20.70 21.78 0.48
CA PRO A 236 -22.15 21.66 0.62
C PRO A 236 -22.69 21.09 -0.69
N ARG A 237 -23.28 19.90 -0.66
CA ARG A 237 -24.03 19.40 -1.80
C ARG A 237 -25.17 20.37 -2.07
N GLY A 238 -25.19 20.93 -3.28
CA GLY A 238 -26.19 21.89 -3.77
C GLY A 238 -27.59 21.30 -3.99
N ASP A 239 -27.91 20.20 -3.32
CA ASP A 239 -29.16 19.47 -3.52
C ASP A 239 -30.03 19.65 -2.29
N ARG A 240 -31.01 20.55 -2.43
CA ARG A 240 -32.14 20.70 -1.51
C ARG A 240 -32.86 19.35 -1.41
N GLY A 241 -32.55 18.53 -0.41
CA GLY A 241 -33.33 17.31 -0.18
C GLY A 241 -32.85 16.34 0.90
N SER A 242 -31.56 16.10 1.06
CA SER A 242 -31.08 15.08 2.00
C SER A 242 -30.16 15.67 3.06
N ARG A 243 -30.71 15.94 4.25
CA ARG A 243 -29.91 16.03 5.49
C ARG A 243 -29.40 14.63 5.81
N VAL A 244 -28.34 14.19 5.15
CA VAL A 244 -27.50 13.10 5.67
C VAL A 244 -26.54 13.75 6.65
N GLY A 245 -26.56 13.26 7.88
CA GLY A 245 -25.96 13.90 9.06
C GLY A 245 -24.56 14.42 8.79
N GLY A 246 -24.43 15.74 8.76
CA GLY A 246 -23.14 16.35 9.06
C GLY A 246 -22.72 15.83 10.42
N VAL A 247 -21.51 15.29 10.51
CA VAL A 247 -20.85 15.02 11.78
C VAL A 247 -20.71 16.38 12.48
N HIS A 248 -21.71 16.72 13.27
CA HIS A 248 -21.76 17.93 14.05
C HIS A 248 -20.94 17.64 15.31
N LEU A 249 -19.62 17.77 15.19
CA LEU A 249 -18.75 17.89 16.37
C LEU A 249 -19.17 19.17 17.09
N ARG A 250 -20.10 19.05 18.04
CA ARG A 250 -20.48 20.13 18.95
C ARG A 250 -19.19 20.63 19.60
N ARG A 251 -18.86 21.91 19.39
CA ARG A 251 -17.84 22.58 20.18
C ARG A 251 -18.19 22.40 21.66
N PRO A 252 -17.26 21.97 22.53
CA PRO A 252 -17.50 21.93 23.96
C PRO A 252 -17.83 23.36 24.41
N GLY A 253 -19.01 23.53 24.97
CA GLY A 253 -19.49 24.81 25.48
C GLY A 253 -18.52 25.35 26.53
N ARG A 254 -18.21 26.64 26.43
CA ARG A 254 -17.55 27.38 27.51
C ARG A 254 -18.39 27.20 28.78
N LEU A 255 -17.80 26.53 29.77
CA LEU A 255 -18.25 26.62 31.15
C LEU A 255 -18.18 28.10 31.57
N ARG A 256 -19.32 28.65 32.00
CA ARG A 256 -19.37 29.77 32.94
C ARG A 256 -19.75 29.21 34.29
#